data_AF-A0A381S858-F1
#
_entry.id   AF-A0A381S858-F1
#
_cell.length_a   1.000
_cell.length_b   1.000
_cell.length_c   1.000
_cell.angle_alpha   90.00
_cell.angle_beta   90.00
_cell.angle_gamma   90.00
#
_symmetry.space_group_name_H-M   'P 1'
#
loop_
_entity.id
_entity.type
_entity.pdbx_description
1 polymer ?
#
loop_
_entity_poly.entity_id
_entity_poly.type
_entity_poly.pdbx_seq_one_letter_code
_entity_poly.pdbx_strand_id
1 'polypeptide(L)'
;MKNNGKQIKCLAIILLAVGLSGCSWFGDSSEPVNDSYEAGKKAFSEGNYEEAKSYFREIALSSSFYPQAIWMIQKVPFKKGVAAYEQKQFQVAISELSKVPVHSPDYAETQHYLKLSNYALLHKQFTKSSGKDRFVLISEKVKIAIELGDSKLLLESVDLIDTGLDQSTSTSQTRDLLNLLDSIVAVNKDPEVYKKALNYLLTDFEQLYKRAEVRTDVFRIIGNLKMELM
;
A
#
# COMPACT_ATOMS: atom_id res chain seq x y z
N MET A 1 -38.03 -55.63 28.07
CA MET A 1 -38.64 -55.15 26.80
C MET A 1 -39.77 -54.18 27.13
N LYS A 2 -39.96 -53.15 26.29
CA LYS A 2 -41.00 -52.08 26.33
C LYS A 2 -40.67 -50.82 27.14
N ASN A 3 -40.07 -49.83 26.47
CA ASN A 3 -40.77 -48.55 26.25
C ASN A 3 -40.17 -47.66 25.14
N ASN A 4 -39.52 -48.23 24.12
CA ASN A 4 -38.93 -47.46 23.01
C ASN A 4 -39.96 -46.92 22.00
N GLY A 5 -41.26 -47.18 22.19
CA GLY A 5 -42.31 -46.80 21.24
C GLY A 5 -42.87 -45.38 21.39
N LYS A 6 -42.69 -44.71 22.56
CA LYS A 6 -43.21 -43.35 22.79
C LYS A 6 -42.23 -42.26 22.42
N GLN A 7 -40.92 -42.45 22.63
CA GLN A 7 -39.91 -41.44 22.23
C GLN A 7 -39.74 -41.33 20.71
N ILE A 8 -39.86 -42.45 19.98
CA ILE A 8 -39.77 -42.44 18.50
C ILE A 8 -40.97 -41.71 17.87
N LYS A 9 -42.16 -41.78 18.50
CA LYS A 9 -43.35 -41.06 18.01
C LYS A 9 -43.26 -39.53 18.21
N CYS A 10 -42.68 -39.06 19.31
CA CYS A 10 -42.45 -37.62 19.52
C CYS A 10 -41.42 -37.05 18.54
N LEU A 11 -40.36 -37.80 18.24
CA LEU A 11 -39.36 -37.41 17.24
C LEU A 11 -39.91 -37.39 15.80
N ALA A 12 -40.79 -38.34 15.46
CA ALA A 12 -41.42 -38.39 14.13
C ALA A 12 -42.42 -37.23 13.89
N ILE A 13 -43.11 -36.75 14.93
CA ILE A 13 -44.06 -35.63 14.81
C ILE A 13 -43.34 -34.29 14.68
N ILE A 14 -42.20 -34.11 15.35
CA ILE A 14 -41.37 -32.90 15.20
C ILE A 14 -40.71 -32.88 13.81
N LEU A 15 -40.28 -34.02 13.27
CA LEU A 15 -39.72 -34.11 11.91
C LEU A 15 -40.77 -33.89 10.81
N LEU A 16 -42.05 -34.24 11.04
CA LEU A 16 -43.14 -33.94 10.10
C LEU A 16 -43.63 -32.49 10.14
N ALA A 17 -43.42 -31.76 11.26
CA ALA A 17 -43.75 -30.34 11.34
C ALA A 17 -42.70 -29.43 10.69
N VAL A 18 -41.45 -29.90 10.53
CA VAL A 18 -40.39 -29.19 9.79
C VAL A 18 -40.48 -29.46 8.27
N GLY A 19 -41.33 -30.41 7.84
CA GLY A 19 -41.49 -30.78 6.43
C GLY A 19 -42.51 -29.97 5.62
N LEU A 20 -43.30 -29.07 6.23
CA LEU A 20 -44.39 -28.36 5.54
C LEU A 20 -44.52 -26.87 5.87
N SER A 21 -43.55 -26.27 6.56
CA SER A 21 -43.38 -24.80 6.58
C SER A 21 -42.19 -24.37 5.72
N GLY A 22 -41.96 -25.09 4.62
CA GLY A 22 -41.32 -24.52 3.44
C GLY A 22 -42.29 -23.49 2.86
N CYS A 23 -42.27 -22.29 3.41
CA CYS A 23 -42.81 -21.12 2.74
C CYS A 23 -42.00 -20.92 1.46
N SER A 24 -42.44 -21.56 0.38
CA SER A 24 -42.14 -21.22 -1.01
C SER A 24 -42.80 -19.87 -1.37
N TRP A 25 -42.50 -18.83 -0.57
CA TRP A 25 -42.91 -17.44 -0.82
C TRP A 25 -41.77 -16.59 -1.35
N PHE A 26 -40.50 -16.98 -1.16
CA PHE A 26 -39.44 -16.45 -2.01
C PHE A 26 -39.45 -17.26 -3.29
N GLY A 27 -40.19 -16.75 -4.27
CA GLY A 27 -40.03 -17.14 -5.65
C GLY A 27 -38.54 -17.12 -5.98
N ASP A 28 -38.16 -18.04 -6.85
CA ASP A 28 -36.91 -18.05 -7.59
C ASP A 28 -36.77 -16.69 -8.27
N SER A 29 -36.31 -15.66 -7.54
CA SER A 29 -35.95 -14.40 -8.12
C SER A 29 -34.62 -14.68 -8.77
N SER A 30 -34.66 -15.22 -9.99
CA SER A 30 -33.57 -15.04 -10.93
C SER A 30 -33.19 -13.57 -10.82
N GLU A 31 -32.01 -13.28 -10.28
CA GLU A 31 -31.51 -11.90 -10.24
C GLU A 31 -31.72 -11.32 -11.64
N PRO A 32 -32.30 -10.12 -11.77
CA PRO A 32 -32.61 -9.58 -13.08
C PRO A 32 -31.33 -9.59 -13.93
N VAL A 33 -31.29 -10.34 -15.03
CA VAL A 33 -30.07 -10.42 -15.85
C VAL A 33 -29.99 -9.14 -16.68
N ASN A 34 -28.89 -8.40 -16.55
CA ASN A 34 -28.59 -7.25 -17.40
C ASN A 34 -27.36 -7.60 -18.25
N ASP A 35 -27.59 -7.83 -19.54
CA ASP A 35 -26.54 -8.29 -20.47
C ASP A 35 -25.34 -7.33 -20.51
N SER A 36 -25.57 -6.02 -20.51
CA SER A 36 -24.50 -5.02 -20.44
C SER A 36 -23.75 -5.09 -19.09
N TYR A 37 -24.43 -5.33 -17.97
CA TYR A 37 -23.75 -5.50 -16.69
C TYR A 37 -22.85 -6.75 -16.67
N GLU A 38 -23.34 -7.88 -17.16
CA GLU A 38 -22.56 -9.12 -17.25
C GLU A 38 -21.38 -9.00 -18.22
N ALA A 39 -21.60 -8.42 -19.40
CA ALA A 39 -20.55 -8.12 -20.37
C ALA A 39 -19.49 -7.18 -19.78
N GLY A 40 -19.93 -6.15 -19.05
CA GLY A 40 -19.05 -5.22 -18.34
C GLY A 40 -18.20 -5.91 -17.28
N LYS A 41 -18.79 -6.79 -16.46
CA LYS A 41 -18.04 -7.58 -15.46
C LYS A 41 -17.01 -8.49 -16.12
N LYS A 42 -17.39 -9.16 -17.21
CA LYS A 42 -16.49 -10.02 -17.98
C LYS A 42 -15.30 -9.21 -18.52
N ALA A 43 -15.56 -8.14 -19.26
CA ALA A 43 -14.51 -7.27 -19.80
C ALA A 43 -13.61 -6.70 -18.69
N PHE A 44 -14.18 -6.34 -17.53
CA PHE A 44 -13.41 -5.86 -16.38
C PHE A 44 -12.47 -6.94 -15.84
N SER A 45 -12.94 -8.18 -15.72
CA SER A 45 -12.13 -9.31 -15.25
C SER A 45 -11.00 -9.70 -16.21
N GLU A 46 -11.22 -9.47 -17.51
CA GLU A 46 -10.23 -9.71 -18.57
C GLU A 46 -9.23 -8.54 -18.71
N GLY A 47 -9.39 -7.46 -17.95
CA GLY A 47 -8.53 -6.27 -18.02
C GLY A 47 -8.87 -5.32 -19.17
N ASN A 48 -9.96 -5.57 -19.90
CA ASN A 48 -10.48 -4.72 -20.99
C ASN A 48 -11.25 -3.53 -20.41
N TYR A 49 -10.58 -2.67 -19.66
CA TYR A 49 -11.22 -1.68 -18.79
C TYR A 49 -12.01 -0.58 -19.52
N GLU A 50 -11.59 -0.17 -20.72
CA GLU A 50 -12.37 0.81 -21.50
C GLU A 50 -13.63 0.19 -22.10
N GLU A 51 -13.55 -1.08 -22.53
CA GLU A 51 -14.72 -1.84 -22.98
C GLU A 51 -15.70 -2.07 -21.82
N ALA A 52 -15.19 -2.46 -20.65
CA ALA A 52 -15.98 -2.60 -19.43
C ALA A 52 -16.74 -1.31 -19.08
N LYS A 53 -16.06 -0.15 -19.16
CA LYS A 53 -16.70 1.16 -18.94
C LYS A 53 -17.78 1.45 -19.97
N SER A 54 -17.60 1.03 -21.22
CA SER A 54 -18.62 1.19 -22.26
C SER A 54 -19.89 0.45 -21.85
N TYR A 55 -19.78 -0.84 -21.56
CA TYR A 55 -20.92 -1.66 -21.14
C TYR A 55 -21.59 -1.13 -19.87
N PHE A 56 -20.84 -0.72 -18.84
CA PHE A 56 -21.43 -0.17 -17.62
C PHE A 56 -22.17 1.17 -17.85
N ARG A 57 -21.77 1.96 -18.85
CA ARG A 57 -22.43 3.23 -19.20
C ARG A 57 -23.73 3.04 -19.98
N GLU A 58 -23.93 1.89 -20.61
CA GLU A 58 -25.18 1.54 -21.30
C GLU A 58 -26.32 1.25 -20.31
N ILE A 59 -26.00 0.98 -19.05
CA ILE A 59 -27.02 0.72 -18.01
C ILE A 59 -27.81 1.99 -17.75
N ALA A 60 -29.11 1.92 -18.04
CA ALA A 60 -30.04 3.03 -17.84
C ALA A 60 -30.10 3.48 -16.37
N LEU A 61 -30.29 4.79 -16.14
CA LEU A 61 -30.39 5.39 -14.80
C LEU A 61 -31.50 4.76 -13.94
N SER A 62 -32.57 4.27 -14.57
CA SER A 62 -33.71 3.63 -13.89
C SER A 62 -33.46 2.16 -13.53
N SER A 63 -32.36 1.57 -13.99
CA SER A 63 -32.01 0.17 -13.73
C SER A 63 -31.57 -0.01 -12.28
N SER A 64 -31.97 -1.13 -11.66
CA SER A 64 -31.46 -1.56 -10.36
C SER A 64 -29.97 -1.87 -10.35
N PHE A 65 -29.34 -2.00 -11.53
CA PHE A 65 -27.90 -2.22 -11.72
C PHE A 65 -27.08 -0.92 -11.84
N TYR A 66 -27.74 0.22 -11.99
CA TYR A 66 -27.04 1.48 -12.24
C TYR A 66 -26.04 1.84 -11.12
N PRO A 67 -26.39 1.77 -9.83
CA PRO A 67 -25.42 2.03 -8.74
C PRO A 67 -24.19 1.13 -8.81
N GLN A 68 -24.38 -0.15 -9.14
CA GLN A 68 -23.32 -1.16 -9.24
C GLN A 68 -22.44 -0.90 -10.46
N ALA A 69 -23.00 -0.49 -11.60
CA ALA A 69 -22.24 -0.06 -12.77
C ALA A 69 -21.38 1.16 -12.46
N ILE A 70 -21.93 2.17 -11.79
CA ILE A 70 -21.17 3.36 -11.37
C ILE A 70 -20.01 2.97 -10.45
N TRP A 71 -20.26 2.10 -9.48
CA TRP A 71 -19.20 1.60 -8.60
C TRP A 71 -18.10 0.85 -9.38
N MET A 72 -18.48 0.00 -10.33
CA MET A 72 -17.51 -0.69 -11.20
C MET A 72 -16.69 0.28 -12.06
N ILE A 73 -17.32 1.33 -12.61
CA ILE A 73 -16.62 2.39 -13.36
C ILE A 73 -15.61 3.11 -12.46
N GLN A 74 -15.96 3.40 -11.20
CA GLN A 74 -15.08 4.06 -10.24
C GLN A 74 -13.88 3.19 -9.82
N LYS A 75 -13.98 1.87 -9.94
CA LYS A 75 -12.87 0.93 -9.68
C LYS A 75 -11.83 0.87 -10.79
N VAL A 76 -12.19 1.27 -12.01
CA VAL A 76 -11.32 1.13 -13.18
C VAL A 76 -9.98 1.87 -13.03
N PRO A 77 -9.93 3.14 -12.57
CA PRO A 77 -8.66 3.85 -12.43
C PRO A 77 -7.68 3.15 -11.47
N PHE A 78 -8.19 2.59 -10.36
CA PHE A 78 -7.36 1.81 -9.44
C PHE A 78 -6.76 0.58 -10.14
N LYS A 79 -7.59 -0.23 -10.80
CA LYS A 79 -7.12 -1.44 -11.50
C LYS A 79 -6.13 -1.14 -12.63
N LYS A 80 -6.39 -0.11 -13.45
CA LYS A 80 -5.46 0.35 -14.49
C LYS A 80 -4.14 0.83 -13.88
N GLY A 81 -4.23 1.58 -12.79
CA GLY A 81 -3.10 2.13 -12.07
C GLY A 81 -2.17 1.06 -11.50
N VAL A 82 -2.73 0.05 -10.82
CA VAL A 82 -1.97 -1.10 -10.30
C VAL A 82 -1.34 -1.91 -11.42
N ALA A 83 -2.08 -2.23 -12.48
CA ALA A 83 -1.54 -2.96 -13.63
C ALA A 83 -0.38 -2.19 -14.30
N ALA A 84 -0.51 -0.86 -14.45
CA ALA A 84 0.56 -0.03 -14.96
C ALA A 84 1.79 -0.01 -14.05
N TYR A 85 1.61 -0.02 -12.72
CA TYR A 85 2.70 -0.13 -11.76
C TYR A 85 3.45 -1.46 -11.90
N GLU A 86 2.74 -2.59 -11.98
CA GLU A 86 3.32 -3.92 -12.18
C GLU A 86 4.13 -4.02 -13.48
N GLN A 87 3.66 -3.34 -14.54
CA GLN A 87 4.36 -3.21 -15.81
C GLN A 87 5.49 -2.16 -15.79
N LYS A 88 5.80 -1.58 -14.62
CA LYS A 88 6.81 -0.52 -14.41
C LYS A 88 6.56 0.76 -15.23
N GLN A 89 5.32 0.97 -15.68
CA GLN A 89 4.87 2.18 -16.36
C GLN A 89 4.46 3.24 -15.31
N PHE A 90 5.41 3.65 -14.47
CA PHE A 90 5.11 4.45 -13.26
C PHE A 90 4.39 5.78 -13.53
N GLN A 91 4.66 6.44 -14.66
CA GLN A 91 3.93 7.67 -15.04
C GLN A 91 2.46 7.39 -15.37
N VAL A 92 2.18 6.27 -16.04
CA VAL A 92 0.81 5.83 -16.33
C VAL A 92 0.11 5.42 -15.03
N ALA A 93 0.81 4.70 -14.15
CA ALA A 93 0.30 4.34 -12.83
C ALA A 93 -0.14 5.58 -12.05
N ILE A 94 0.71 6.60 -11.94
CA ILE A 94 0.37 7.86 -11.25
C ILE A 94 -0.83 8.55 -11.91
N SER A 95 -0.85 8.63 -13.24
CA SER A 95 -1.94 9.25 -13.99
C SER A 95 -3.28 8.57 -13.71
N GLU A 96 -3.33 7.23 -13.70
CA GLU A 96 -4.57 6.50 -13.44
C GLU A 96 -4.96 6.50 -11.96
N LEU A 97 -4.01 6.27 -11.04
CA LEU A 97 -4.25 6.26 -9.59
C LEU A 97 -4.72 7.61 -9.06
N SER A 98 -4.25 8.72 -9.64
CA SER A 98 -4.68 10.07 -9.23
C SER A 98 -6.17 10.36 -9.51
N LYS A 99 -6.83 9.53 -10.33
CA LYS A 99 -8.27 9.63 -10.61
C LYS A 99 -9.13 8.87 -9.60
N VAL A 100 -8.52 8.11 -8.68
CA VAL A 100 -9.27 7.36 -7.65
C VAL A 100 -9.82 8.36 -6.61
N PRO A 101 -11.14 8.37 -6.36
CA PRO A 101 -11.74 9.30 -5.41
C PRO A 101 -11.28 9.05 -3.97
N VAL A 102 -11.20 10.12 -3.16
CA VAL A 102 -10.80 10.05 -1.74
C VAL A 102 -11.70 9.18 -0.86
N HIS A 103 -12.97 9.01 -1.25
CA HIS A 103 -13.95 8.19 -0.56
C HIS A 103 -14.02 6.75 -1.12
N SER A 104 -13.18 6.42 -2.10
CA SER A 104 -13.08 5.05 -2.62
C SER A 104 -12.57 4.11 -1.52
N PRO A 105 -13.11 2.88 -1.40
CA PRO A 105 -12.51 1.87 -0.53
C PRO A 105 -11.04 1.56 -0.91
N ASP A 106 -10.68 1.76 -2.17
CA ASP A 106 -9.33 1.52 -2.69
C ASP A 106 -8.38 2.72 -2.48
N TYR A 107 -8.83 3.80 -1.83
CA TYR A 107 -8.04 5.05 -1.74
C TYR A 107 -6.75 4.89 -0.93
N ALA A 108 -6.78 4.18 0.20
CA ALA A 108 -5.58 3.95 1.01
C ALA A 108 -4.52 3.17 0.22
N GLU A 109 -4.94 2.12 -0.48
CA GLU A 109 -4.06 1.32 -1.34
C GLU A 109 -3.58 2.13 -2.56
N THR A 110 -4.42 3.00 -3.11
CA THR A 110 -4.03 3.95 -4.15
C THR A 110 -2.89 4.85 -3.68
N GLN A 111 -2.98 5.41 -2.47
CA GLN A 111 -1.90 6.24 -1.91
C GLN A 111 -0.60 5.45 -1.75
N HIS A 112 -0.69 4.18 -1.35
CA HIS A 112 0.46 3.29 -1.27
C HIS A 112 1.14 3.10 -2.64
N TYR A 113 0.39 2.75 -3.69
CA TYR A 113 0.94 2.60 -5.05
C TYR A 113 1.45 3.90 -5.66
N LEU A 114 0.84 5.05 -5.34
CA LEU A 114 1.35 6.36 -5.73
C LEU A 114 2.74 6.62 -5.14
N LYS A 115 2.91 6.34 -3.84
CA LYS A 115 4.20 6.46 -3.15
C LYS A 115 5.25 5.52 -3.76
N LEU A 116 4.90 4.26 -3.99
CA LEU A 116 5.81 3.30 -4.64
C LEU A 116 6.22 3.73 -6.06
N SER A 117 5.26 4.24 -6.85
CA SER A 117 5.53 4.73 -8.21
C SER A 117 6.46 5.96 -8.19
N ASN A 118 6.21 6.90 -7.28
CA ASN A 118 7.06 8.07 -7.10
C ASN A 118 8.46 7.69 -6.64
N TYR A 119 8.59 6.77 -5.68
CA TYR A 119 9.88 6.25 -5.22
C TYR A 119 10.70 5.65 -6.37
N ALA A 120 10.06 4.86 -7.24
CA ALA A 120 10.71 4.27 -8.40
C ALA A 120 11.18 5.32 -9.43
N LEU A 121 10.37 6.36 -9.69
CA LEU A 121 10.75 7.47 -10.56
C LEU A 121 11.92 8.28 -9.97
N LEU A 122 11.88 8.58 -8.67
CA LEU A 122 12.97 9.26 -7.97
C LEU A 122 14.26 8.43 -8.01
N HIS A 123 14.18 7.10 -7.87
CA HIS A 123 15.36 6.24 -8.01
C HIS A 123 16.03 6.41 -9.38
N LYS A 124 15.25 6.48 -10.46
CA LYS A 124 15.79 6.70 -11.82
C LYS A 124 16.44 8.08 -12.01
N GLN A 125 15.95 9.10 -11.30
CA GLN A 125 16.56 10.44 -11.31
C GLN A 125 17.85 10.44 -10.46
N PHE A 126 17.79 9.82 -9.28
CA PHE A 126 18.92 9.72 -8.35
C PHE A 126 20.16 9.10 -9.00
N THR A 127 19.99 8.00 -9.74
CA THR A 127 21.12 7.31 -10.41
C THR A 127 21.83 8.17 -11.46
N LYS A 128 21.20 9.24 -11.94
CA LYS A 128 21.76 10.18 -12.92
C LYS A 128 22.20 11.51 -12.30
N SER A 129 21.98 11.70 -11.00
CA SER A 129 22.21 12.95 -10.29
C SER A 129 23.56 12.99 -9.58
N SER A 130 24.10 14.19 -9.42
CA SER A 130 25.34 14.47 -8.68
C SER A 130 25.22 15.78 -7.90
N GLY A 131 26.08 15.99 -6.89
CA GLY A 131 26.14 17.25 -6.15
C GLY A 131 24.85 17.57 -5.39
N LYS A 132 24.42 18.83 -5.44
CA LYS A 132 23.27 19.34 -4.65
C LYS A 132 21.95 18.64 -4.99
N ASP A 133 21.70 18.36 -6.26
CA ASP A 133 20.46 17.72 -6.70
C ASP A 133 20.32 16.30 -6.13
N ARG A 134 21.45 15.61 -5.97
CA ARG A 134 21.50 14.27 -5.37
C ARG A 134 21.03 14.28 -3.92
N PHE A 135 21.39 15.31 -3.15
CA PHE A 135 20.98 15.46 -1.75
C PHE A 135 19.46 15.63 -1.59
N VAL A 136 18.86 16.45 -2.45
CA VAL A 136 17.40 16.66 -2.47
C VAL A 136 16.69 15.35 -2.77
N LEU A 137 17.18 14.61 -3.77
CA LEU A 137 16.61 13.31 -4.15
C LEU A 137 16.76 12.25 -3.06
N ILE A 138 17.87 12.22 -2.32
CA ILE A 138 18.01 11.35 -1.13
C ILE A 138 16.90 11.68 -0.13
N SER A 139 16.76 12.96 0.22
CA SER A 139 15.77 13.40 1.21
C SER A 139 14.35 13.03 0.82
N GLU A 140 13.96 13.24 -0.43
CA GLU A 140 12.62 12.89 -0.92
C GLU A 140 12.37 11.38 -0.91
N LYS A 141 13.35 10.59 -1.37
CA LYS A 141 13.24 9.13 -1.36
C LYS A 141 13.10 8.56 0.05
N VAL A 142 13.93 9.03 0.97
CA VAL A 142 13.91 8.57 2.37
C VAL A 142 12.58 8.92 3.03
N LYS A 143 12.04 10.12 2.81
CA LYS A 143 10.71 10.50 3.34
C LYS A 143 9.62 9.56 2.85
N ILE A 144 9.61 9.21 1.56
CA ILE A 144 8.65 8.24 1.03
C ILE A 144 8.84 6.86 1.67
N ALA A 145 10.08 6.41 1.86
CA ALA A 145 10.35 5.13 2.52
C ALA A 145 9.85 5.11 3.99
N ILE A 146 10.07 6.20 4.73
CA ILE A 146 9.56 6.40 6.09
C ILE A 146 8.03 6.32 6.10
N GLU A 147 7.37 7.01 5.17
CA GLU A 147 5.91 6.98 5.06
C GLU A 147 5.34 5.62 4.64
N LEU A 148 6.10 4.81 3.91
CA LEU A 148 5.71 3.47 3.51
C LEU A 148 5.94 2.45 4.63
N GLY A 149 6.91 2.68 5.52
CA GLY A 149 7.26 1.77 6.61
C GLY A 149 7.82 0.42 6.16
N ASP A 150 8.15 0.27 4.87
CA ASP A 150 8.68 -0.97 4.31
C ASP A 150 10.15 -1.14 4.73
N SER A 151 10.44 -2.18 5.52
CA SER A 151 11.78 -2.41 6.07
C SER A 151 12.87 -2.53 5.01
N LYS A 152 12.56 -3.04 3.81
CA LYS A 152 13.52 -3.13 2.71
C LYS A 152 13.84 -1.74 2.14
N LEU A 153 12.82 -0.91 1.92
CA LEU A 153 13.04 0.48 1.48
C LEU A 153 13.77 1.30 2.54
N LEU A 154 13.53 1.03 3.82
CA LEU A 154 14.24 1.67 4.91
C LEU A 154 15.71 1.22 5.00
N LEU A 155 16.01 -0.06 4.78
CA LEU A 155 17.39 -0.56 4.67
C LEU A 155 18.15 0.09 3.51
N GLU A 156 17.51 0.26 2.36
CA GLU A 156 18.08 0.99 1.21
C GLU A 156 18.25 2.49 1.54
N SER A 157 17.33 3.06 2.32
CA SER A 157 17.37 4.46 2.73
C SER A 157 18.56 4.76 3.65
N VAL A 158 18.96 3.80 4.49
CA VAL A 158 20.20 3.93 5.27
C VAL A 158 21.42 4.04 4.35
N ASP A 159 21.52 3.25 3.26
CA ASP A 159 22.62 3.36 2.28
C ASP A 159 22.65 4.72 1.58
N LEU A 160 21.46 5.25 1.26
CA LEU A 160 21.33 6.56 0.61
C LEU A 160 21.78 7.68 1.54
N ILE A 161 21.43 7.60 2.83
CA ILE A 161 21.86 8.56 3.85
C ILE A 161 23.37 8.50 4.03
N ASP A 162 23.93 7.29 4.14
CA ASP A 162 25.38 7.07 4.27
C ASP A 162 26.15 7.72 3.12
N THR A 163 25.77 7.40 1.87
CA THR A 163 26.32 8.05 0.67
C THR A 163 26.17 9.58 0.71
N GLY A 164 25.05 10.07 1.26
CA GLY A 164 24.80 11.50 1.43
C GLY A 164 25.71 12.16 2.46
N LEU A 165 26.00 11.47 3.57
CA LEU A 165 26.86 11.96 4.65
C LEU A 165 28.31 12.08 4.17
N ASP A 166 28.80 11.07 3.44
CA ASP A 166 30.12 11.07 2.80
C ASP A 166 30.32 12.26 1.86
N GLN A 167 29.26 12.61 1.12
CA GLN A 167 29.27 13.67 0.12
C GLN A 167 28.88 15.04 0.69
N SER A 168 28.46 15.11 1.97
CA SER A 168 27.95 16.31 2.60
C SER A 168 29.07 17.31 2.88
N THR A 169 29.02 18.46 2.22
CA THR A 169 30.00 19.55 2.37
C THR A 169 29.61 20.61 3.40
N SER A 170 28.36 20.58 3.90
CA SER A 170 27.87 21.53 4.89
C SER A 170 27.32 20.86 6.14
N THR A 171 27.44 21.54 7.28
CA THR A 171 26.86 21.12 8.56
C THR A 171 25.34 20.97 8.49
N SER A 172 24.65 21.86 7.76
CA SER A 172 23.18 21.78 7.61
C SER A 172 22.77 20.48 6.92
N GLN A 173 23.42 20.13 5.80
CA GLN A 173 23.14 18.89 5.09
C GLN A 173 23.40 17.65 5.95
N THR A 174 24.50 17.66 6.71
CA THR A 174 24.81 16.56 7.64
C THR A 174 23.72 16.42 8.69
N ARG A 175 23.26 17.53 9.29
CA ARG A 175 22.19 17.49 10.30
C ARG A 175 20.87 16.99 9.71
N ASP A 176 20.51 17.46 8.51
CA ASP A 176 19.28 17.03 7.84
C ASP A 176 19.29 15.52 7.56
N LEU A 177 20.43 14.96 7.13
CA LEU A 177 20.60 13.52 6.92
C LEU A 177 20.55 12.71 8.23
N LEU A 178 21.18 13.22 9.29
CA LEU A 178 21.11 12.58 10.61
C LEU A 178 19.68 12.58 11.16
N ASN A 179 18.91 13.64 10.93
CA ASN A 179 17.49 13.71 11.30
C ASN A 179 16.64 12.70 10.50
N LEU A 180 16.95 12.49 9.22
CA LEU A 180 16.31 11.45 8.42
C LEU A 180 16.65 10.05 8.94
N LEU A 181 17.91 9.81 9.33
CA LEU A 181 18.33 8.54 9.92
C LEU A 181 17.58 8.26 11.23
N ASP A 182 17.49 9.25 12.11
CA ASP A 182 16.75 9.16 13.36
C ASP A 182 15.25 8.88 13.12
N SER A 183 14.68 9.48 12.07
CA SER A 183 13.29 9.23 11.66
C SER A 183 13.09 7.79 11.16
N ILE A 184 14.04 7.22 10.41
CA ILE A 184 14.02 5.80 10.01
C ILE A 184 14.00 4.91 11.25
N VAL A 185 14.86 5.20 12.23
CA VAL A 185 14.98 4.42 13.47
C VAL A 185 13.68 4.48 14.28
N ALA A 186 13.03 5.64 14.33
CA ALA A 186 11.79 5.82 15.07
C ALA A 186 10.59 5.05 14.49
N VAL A 187 10.53 4.87 13.16
CA VAL A 187 9.35 4.23 12.51
C VAL A 187 9.49 2.72 12.33
N ASN A 188 10.69 2.16 12.37
CA ASN A 188 10.93 0.75 12.06
C ASN A 188 11.70 0.07 13.17
N LYS A 189 11.21 -1.12 13.60
CA LYS A 189 11.78 -1.95 14.66
C LYS A 189 12.59 -3.13 14.16
N ASP A 190 12.91 -3.15 12.87
CA ASP A 190 13.75 -4.18 12.27
C ASP A 190 15.20 -4.07 12.80
N PRO A 191 15.70 -5.07 13.53
CA PRO A 191 17.07 -5.05 14.06
C PRO A 191 18.13 -4.92 12.98
N GLU A 192 17.87 -5.35 11.74
CA GLU A 192 18.82 -5.21 10.64
C GLU A 192 18.98 -3.75 10.21
N VAL A 193 17.90 -2.95 10.25
CA VAL A 193 17.99 -1.50 10.02
C VAL A 193 18.81 -0.84 11.10
N TYR A 194 18.59 -1.23 12.36
CA TYR A 194 19.33 -0.68 13.49
C TYR A 194 20.82 -1.03 13.45
N LYS A 195 21.16 -2.30 13.22
CA LYS A 195 22.56 -2.76 13.09
C LYS A 195 23.26 -2.02 11.97
N LYS A 196 22.61 -1.91 10.82
CA LYS A 196 23.16 -1.25 9.65
C LYS A 196 23.42 0.24 9.92
N ALA A 197 22.43 0.97 10.41
CA ALA A 197 22.58 2.37 10.80
C ALA A 197 23.68 2.58 11.85
N LEU A 198 23.75 1.70 12.85
CA LEU A 198 24.76 1.77 13.91
C LEU A 198 26.17 1.54 13.35
N ASN A 199 26.33 0.53 12.49
CA ASN A 199 27.62 0.23 11.88
C ASN A 199 28.15 1.43 11.10
N TYR A 200 27.31 2.11 10.29
CA TYR A 200 27.72 3.32 9.57
C TYR A 200 28.19 4.44 10.51
N LEU A 201 27.38 4.78 11.51
CA LEU A 201 27.74 5.84 12.45
C LEU A 201 29.02 5.54 13.23
N LEU A 202 29.31 4.26 13.49
CA LEU A 202 30.54 3.84 14.15
C LEU A 202 31.75 3.84 13.20
N THR A 203 31.58 3.45 11.93
CA THR A 203 32.63 3.46 10.92
C THR A 203 33.14 4.88 10.66
N ASP A 204 32.23 5.84 10.46
CA ASP A 204 32.60 7.24 10.17
C ASP A 204 32.60 8.15 11.40
N PHE A 205 32.57 7.55 12.59
CA PHE A 205 32.47 8.27 13.84
C PHE A 205 33.51 9.38 13.97
N GLU A 206 34.79 9.10 13.64
CA GLU A 206 35.86 10.10 13.76
C GLU A 206 35.61 11.32 12.85
N GLN A 207 35.14 11.10 11.63
CA GLN A 207 34.86 12.17 10.67
C GLN A 207 33.67 13.00 11.11
N LEU A 208 32.57 12.33 11.51
CA LEU A 208 31.37 12.98 12.02
C LEU A 208 31.67 13.74 13.32
N TYR A 209 32.51 13.18 14.19
CA TYR A 209 32.93 13.80 15.44
C TYR A 209 33.75 15.07 15.22
N LYS A 210 34.48 15.22 14.12
CA LYS A 210 35.20 16.48 13.82
C LYS A 210 34.23 17.66 13.63
N ARG A 211 32.99 17.43 13.22
CA ARG A 211 31.95 18.45 13.02
C ARG A 211 31.24 18.77 14.34
N ALA A 212 31.71 19.81 15.04
CA ALA A 212 31.29 20.13 16.41
C ALA A 212 29.77 20.27 16.58
N GLU A 213 29.09 20.80 15.56
CA GLU A 213 27.68 21.15 15.60
C GLU A 213 26.74 19.94 15.48
N VAL A 214 27.23 18.77 15.07
CA VAL A 214 26.42 17.53 14.94
C VAL A 214 26.85 16.43 15.91
N ARG A 215 27.89 16.65 16.73
CA ARG A 215 28.40 15.64 17.69
C ARG A 215 27.29 15.10 18.60
N THR A 216 26.50 16.01 19.18
CA THR A 216 25.43 15.63 20.09
C THR A 216 24.38 14.76 19.41
N ASP A 217 24.03 15.08 18.16
CA ASP A 217 23.08 14.31 17.37
C ASP A 217 23.62 12.90 17.09
N VAL A 218 24.88 12.79 16.68
CA VAL A 218 25.55 11.50 16.41
C VAL A 218 25.57 10.61 17.67
N PHE A 219 25.99 11.15 18.81
CA PHE A 219 26.00 10.38 20.06
C PHE A 219 24.61 9.93 20.49
N ARG A 220 23.62 10.81 20.36
CA ARG A 220 22.23 10.50 20.69
C ARG A 220 21.71 9.36 19.82
N ILE A 221 21.92 9.41 18.51
CA ILE A 221 21.45 8.38 17.57
C ILE A 221 22.16 7.04 17.84
N ILE A 222 23.49 7.05 18.04
CA ILE A 222 24.24 5.83 18.42
C ILE A 222 23.70 5.24 19.73
N GLY A 223 23.44 6.08 20.74
CA GLY A 223 22.87 5.67 22.01
C GLY A 223 21.51 4.99 21.82
N ASN A 224 20.60 5.63 21.10
CA ASN A 224 19.27 5.08 20.79
C ASN A 224 19.37 3.74 20.07
N LEU A 225 20.17 3.65 19.01
CA LEU A 225 20.37 2.42 18.24
C LEU A 225 20.91 1.28 19.09
N LYS A 226 21.87 1.55 19.99
CA LYS A 226 22.38 0.55 20.92
C LYS A 226 21.31 0.05 21.88
N MET A 227 20.47 0.95 22.41
CA MET A 227 19.38 0.58 23.31
C MET A 227 18.33 -0.28 22.62
N GLU A 228 17.98 0.00 21.37
CA GLU A 228 17.02 -0.80 20.59
C GLU A 228 17.56 -2.18 20.17
N LEU A 229 18.89 -2.37 20.21
CA LEU A 229 19.55 -3.64 19.88
C LEU A 229 19.83 -4.54 21.10
N MET A 230 19.55 -4.07 22.32
CA MET A 230 19.69 -4.83 23.57
C MET A 230 18.45 -5.67 23.84
#